data_AF-A0A699XDC6-F1
#
_entry.id   AF-A0A699XDC6-F1
#
_cell.length_a   1.000
_cell.length_b   1.000
_cell.length_c   1.000
_cell.angle_alpha   90.00
_cell.angle_beta   90.00
_cell.angle_gamma   90.00
#
_symmetry.space_group_name_H-M   'P 1'
#
loop_
_entity.id
_entity.type
_entity.pdbx_description
1 polymer ?
#
loop_
_entity_poly.entity_id
_entity_poly.type
_entity_poly.pdbx_seq_one_letter_code
_entity_poly.pdbx_strand_id
1 'polypeptide(L)'
;MLDRAGSLQRRYAAIAGLSAEHMGRTAAWRFHDLGRRLERAMAMTRAVRLFGMPGATADDLSTLLDLANSQISYRQRYLTGIARVPVVDLVAL
;
A
#
# COMPACT_ATOMS: atom_id res chain seq x y z
N MET A 1 10.27 14.65 12.59
CA MET A 1 10.48 13.61 11.54
C MET A 1 9.26 13.45 10.63
N LEU A 2 8.04 13.43 11.19
CA LEU A 2 6.78 13.32 10.43
C LEU A 2 6.59 14.42 9.37
N ASP A 3 6.96 15.68 9.65
CA ASP A 3 6.86 16.75 8.64
C ASP A 3 7.74 16.53 7.40
N ARG A 4 8.92 15.91 7.59
CA ARG A 4 9.82 15.57 6.47
C ARG A 4 9.24 14.43 5.65
N ALA A 5 8.63 13.43 6.30
CA ALA A 5 7.93 12.36 5.60
C ALA A 5 6.73 12.90 4.81
N GLY A 6 5.94 13.80 5.41
CA GLY A 6 4.81 14.44 4.75
C GLY A 6 5.22 15.33 3.57
N SER A 7 6.34 16.06 3.68
CA SER A 7 6.85 16.88 2.56
C SER A 7 7.37 16.02 1.41
N LEU A 8 8.06 14.91 1.71
CA LEU A 8 8.49 13.93 0.70
C LEU A 8 7.28 13.28 0.02
N GLN A 9 6.26 12.87 0.79
CA GLN A 9 5.04 12.29 0.24
C GLN A 9 4.37 13.24 -0.75
N ARG A 10 4.24 14.53 -0.42
CA ARG A 10 3.68 15.53 -1.34
C ARG A 10 4.52 15.69 -2.61
N ARG A 11 5.85 15.70 -2.50
CA ARG A 11 6.75 15.78 -3.67
C ARG A 11 6.63 14.56 -4.57
N TYR A 12 6.59 13.35 -3.99
CA TYR A 12 6.37 12.13 -4.75
C TYR A 12 5.00 12.09 -5.42
N ALA A 13 3.95 12.57 -4.74
CA ALA A 13 2.63 12.70 -5.34
C ALA A 13 2.64 13.69 -6.54
N ALA A 14 3.33 14.82 -6.41
CA ALA A 14 3.49 15.78 -7.51
C ALA A 14 4.22 15.18 -8.72
N ILE A 15 5.31 14.43 -8.49
CA ILE A 15 6.04 13.73 -9.56
C ILE A 15 5.16 12.67 -10.22
N ALA A 16 4.41 11.89 -9.43
CA ALA A 16 3.50 10.89 -9.96
C ALA A 16 2.40 11.52 -10.84
N GLY A 17 1.88 12.70 -10.44
CA GLY A 17 0.93 13.48 -11.25
C GLY A 17 1.53 13.96 -12.56
N LEU A 18 2.74 14.56 -12.52
CA LEU A 18 3.46 14.99 -13.73
C LEU A 18 3.68 13.82 -14.70
N SER A 19 4.12 12.66 -14.20
CA SER A 19 4.28 11.45 -15.01
C SER A 19 2.96 10.97 -15.61
N ALA A 20 1.86 11.04 -14.86
CA ALA A 20 0.54 10.66 -15.36
C ALA A 20 0.00 11.58 -16.47
N GLU A 21 0.32 12.88 -16.41
CA GLU A 21 -0.13 13.88 -17.38
C GLU A 21 0.75 13.94 -18.64
N HIS A 22 2.07 13.83 -18.49
CA HIS A 22 3.01 14.13 -19.58
C HIS A 22 3.63 12.88 -20.25
N MET A 23 3.56 11.70 -19.63
CA MET A 23 4.06 10.49 -20.30
C MET A 23 3.07 10.03 -21.37
N GLY A 24 3.51 10.05 -22.64
CA GLY A 24 2.78 9.39 -23.72
C GLY A 24 2.64 7.89 -23.47
N ARG A 25 1.54 7.26 -23.93
CA ARG A 25 1.21 5.84 -23.72
C ARG A 25 2.06 4.87 -24.56
N THR A 26 3.37 5.03 -24.48
CA THR A 26 4.39 4.27 -25.20
C THR A 26 4.89 3.09 -24.36
N ALA A 27 5.89 2.36 -24.88
CA ALA A 27 6.57 1.32 -24.14
C ALA A 27 7.22 1.82 -22.83
N ALA A 28 7.72 3.07 -22.81
CA ALA A 28 8.32 3.67 -21.61
C ALA A 28 7.28 3.84 -20.48
N TRP A 29 6.05 4.26 -20.82
CA TRP A 29 4.95 4.33 -19.85
C TRP A 29 4.59 2.96 -19.28
N ARG A 30 4.50 1.93 -20.14
CA ARG A 30 4.21 0.55 -19.70
C ARG A 30 5.31 0.02 -18.78
N PHE A 31 6.58 0.26 -19.12
CA PHE A 31 7.72 -0.15 -18.28
C PHE A 31 7.69 0.54 -16.92
N HIS A 32 7.45 1.85 -16.88
CA HIS A 32 7.34 2.60 -15.63
C HIS A 32 6.17 2.13 -14.76
N ASP A 33 4.97 1.92 -15.33
CA ASP A 33 3.82 1.41 -14.58
C ASP A 33 4.07 -0.01 -14.05
N LEU A 34 4.68 -0.88 -14.86
CA LEU A 34 5.07 -2.23 -14.44
C LEU A 34 6.08 -2.19 -13.27
N GLY A 35 7.13 -1.39 -13.40
CA GLY A 35 8.14 -1.21 -12.35
C GLY A 35 7.51 -0.76 -11.03
N ARG A 36 6.68 0.29 -11.07
CA ARG A 36 5.96 0.79 -9.90
C ARG A 36 5.05 -0.26 -9.27
N ARG A 37 4.34 -1.05 -10.08
CA ARG A 37 3.49 -2.16 -9.59
C ARG A 37 4.32 -3.25 -8.92
N LEU A 38 5.46 -3.63 -9.49
CA LEU A 38 6.38 -4.61 -8.92
C LEU A 38 6.96 -4.13 -7.60
N GLU A 39 7.42 -2.87 -7.52
CA GLU A 39 7.91 -2.28 -6.29
C GLU A 39 6.86 -2.28 -5.17
N ARG A 40 5.63 -1.88 -5.50
CA ARG A 40 4.50 -1.94 -4.56
C ARG A 40 4.20 -3.37 -4.13
N ALA A 41 4.15 -4.32 -5.06
CA ALA A 41 3.91 -5.73 -4.74
C ALA A 41 4.98 -6.28 -3.79
N MET A 42 6.26 -6.04 -4.09
CA MET A 42 7.37 -6.45 -3.21
C MET A 42 7.28 -5.82 -1.82
N ALA A 43 6.94 -4.53 -1.74
CA ALA A 43 6.74 -3.85 -0.46
C ALA A 43 5.59 -4.48 0.34
N MET A 44 4.46 -4.77 -0.32
CA MET A 44 3.32 -5.42 0.32
C MET A 44 3.60 -6.85 0.77
N THR A 45 4.29 -7.66 -0.04
CA THR A 45 4.69 -9.02 0.38
C THR A 45 5.60 -8.99 1.61
N ARG A 46 6.50 -8.00 1.71
CA ARG A 46 7.32 -7.80 2.92
C ARG A 46 6.48 -7.37 4.12
N ALA A 47 5.54 -6.45 3.94
CA ALA A 47 4.65 -5.99 5.01
C ALA A 47 3.77 -7.13 5.55
N VAL A 48 3.18 -7.95 4.67
CA VAL A 48 2.40 -9.13 5.06
C VAL A 48 3.26 -10.13 5.83
N ARG A 49 4.52 -10.34 5.43
CA ARG A 49 5.44 -11.22 6.16
C ARG A 49 5.81 -10.68 7.55
N LEU A 50 5.85 -9.37 7.73
CA LEU A 50 6.20 -8.75 9.01
C LEU A 50 4.99 -8.68 9.97
N PHE A 51 3.82 -8.36 9.45
CA PHE A 51 2.65 -7.99 10.25
C PHE A 51 1.42 -8.88 10.07
N GLY A 52 1.43 -9.80 9.10
CA GLY A 52 0.29 -10.66 8.73
C GLY A 52 0.50 -12.16 9.05
N MET A 53 1.59 -12.52 9.70
CA MET A 53 1.90 -13.91 10.06
C MET A 53 1.05 -14.40 11.24
N PRO A 54 0.91 -15.73 11.45
CA PRO A 54 0.23 -16.26 12.63
C PRO A 54 0.85 -15.68 13.92
N GLY A 55 0.00 -15.25 14.86
CA GLY A 55 0.43 -14.57 16.08
C GLY A 55 0.51 -13.04 15.98
N ALA A 56 0.25 -12.44 14.81
CA ALA A 56 0.13 -11.00 14.66
C ALA A 56 -0.91 -10.40 15.63
N THR A 57 -0.53 -9.31 16.28
CA THR A 57 -1.39 -8.56 17.19
C THR A 57 -2.39 -7.69 16.43
N ALA A 58 -3.39 -7.12 17.12
CA ALA A 58 -4.30 -6.16 16.50
C ALA A 58 -3.55 -4.92 15.96
N ASP A 59 -2.49 -4.48 16.64
CA ASP A 59 -1.67 -3.34 16.23
C ASP A 59 -0.81 -3.66 15.00
N ASP A 60 -0.26 -4.88 14.91
CA ASP A 60 0.43 -5.34 13.70
C ASP A 60 -0.53 -5.33 12.50
N LEU A 61 -1.73 -5.86 12.67
CA LEU A 61 -2.73 -5.92 11.63
C LEU A 61 -3.26 -4.53 11.24
N SER A 62 -3.41 -3.62 12.20
CA SER A 62 -3.73 -2.22 11.92
C SER A 62 -2.59 -1.54 11.14
N THR A 63 -1.34 -1.79 11.52
CA THR A 63 -0.16 -1.30 10.80
C THR A 63 -0.12 -1.82 9.37
N LEU A 64 -0.46 -3.09 9.16
CA LEU A 64 -0.55 -3.69 7.83
C LEU A 64 -1.63 -3.01 6.97
N LEU A 65 -2.81 -2.73 7.54
CA LEU A 65 -3.88 -2.00 6.86
C LEU A 65 -3.48 -0.55 6.54
N ASP A 66 -2.73 0.11 7.41
CA ASP A 66 -2.22 1.47 7.18
C ASP A 66 -1.22 1.48 6.02
N LEU A 67 -0.26 0.54 6.02
CA LEU A 67 0.73 0.38 4.94
C LEU A 67 0.08 0.02 3.60
N ALA A 68 -0.99 -0.76 3.62
CA ALA A 68 -1.77 -1.10 2.43
C ALA A 68 -2.69 0.05 1.96
N ASN A 69 -2.88 1.09 2.78
CA ASN A 69 -3.90 2.13 2.62
C ASN A 69 -5.32 1.52 2.49
N SER A 70 -5.63 0.56 3.36
CA SER A 70 -6.85 -0.26 3.29
C SER A 70 -7.73 -0.21 4.54
N GLN A 71 -7.45 0.68 5.50
CA GLN A 71 -8.30 0.88 6.70
C GLN A 71 -9.76 1.11 6.37
N ILE A 72 -10.04 2.04 5.45
CA ILE A 72 -11.41 2.40 5.07
C ILE A 72 -12.10 1.20 4.42
N SER A 73 -11.43 0.56 3.45
CA SER A 73 -11.95 -0.62 2.76
C SER A 73 -12.21 -1.78 3.71
N TYR A 74 -11.34 -2.00 4.70
CA TYR A 74 -11.51 -3.03 5.72
C TYR A 74 -12.74 -2.77 6.56
N ARG A 75 -12.88 -1.55 7.11
CA ARG A 75 -14.02 -1.19 7.97
C ARG A 75 -15.35 -1.21 7.23
N GLN A 76 -15.34 -0.94 5.93
CA GLN A 76 -16.54 -1.05 5.08
C GLN A 76 -16.93 -2.51 4.80
N ARG A 77 -15.95 -3.42 4.66
CA ARG A 77 -16.18 -4.82 4.32
C ARG A 77 -16.37 -5.74 5.53
N TYR A 78 -15.72 -5.43 6.64
CA TYR A 78 -15.73 -6.22 7.88
C TYR A 78 -16.17 -5.34 9.05
N LEU A 79 -17.39 -5.57 9.52
CA LEU A 79 -18.03 -4.76 10.57
C LEU A 79 -17.61 -5.16 12.00
N THR A 80 -16.86 -6.27 12.13
CA THR A 80 -16.31 -6.74 13.40
C THR A 80 -14.92 -6.15 13.65
N GLY A 81 -14.35 -6.43 14.83
CA GLY A 81 -12.97 -6.07 15.15
C GLY A 81 -11.95 -6.58 14.13
N ILE A 82 -10.72 -6.05 14.23
CA ILE A 82 -9.59 -6.45 13.39
C ILE A 82 -9.28 -7.94 13.62
N ALA A 83 -9.19 -8.70 12.53
CA ALA A 83 -8.85 -10.12 12.56
C ALA A 83 -7.86 -10.46 11.43
N ARG A 84 -6.95 -11.40 11.70
CA ARG A 84 -5.84 -11.71 10.79
C ARG A 84 -6.29 -12.15 9.41
N VAL A 85 -7.19 -13.14 9.33
CA VAL A 85 -7.63 -13.72 8.06
C VAL A 85 -8.23 -12.66 7.11
N PRO A 86 -9.21 -11.84 7.53
CA PRO A 86 -9.77 -10.82 6.64
C PRO A 86 -8.79 -9.69 6.31
N VAL A 87 -7.84 -9.36 7.20
CA VAL A 87 -6.80 -8.38 6.90
C VAL A 87 -5.87 -8.89 5.80
N VAL A 88 -5.38 -10.13 5.94
CA VAL A 88 -4.46 -10.73 4.96
C VAL A 88 -5.17 -10.97 3.62
N ASP A 89 -6.43 -11.43 3.65
CA ASP A 89 -7.27 -11.56 2.46
C ASP A 89 -7.36 -10.23 1.71
N LEU A 90 -7.74 -9.16 2.39
CA LEU A 90 -7.94 -7.85 1.77
C LEU A 90 -6.67 -7.26 1.13
N VAL A 91 -5.49 -7.49 1.71
CA VAL A 91 -4.25 -6.85 1.25
C VAL A 91 -3.41 -7.69 0.30
N ALA A 92 -3.67 -8.99 0.22
CA ALA A 92 -2.86 -9.94 -0.56
C ALA A 92 -3.65 -10.70 -1.63
N LEU A 93 -4.99 -10.68 -1.61
CA LEU A 93 -5.88 -11.37 -2.54
C LEU A 93 -6.84 -10.39 -3.21
#